data_AF-A0A0B4X3G3-F1
#
_entry.id   AF-A0A0B4X3G3-F1
#
_cell.length_a   1.000
_cell.length_b   1.000
_cell.length_c   1.000
_cell.angle_alpha   90.00
_cell.angle_beta   90.00
_cell.angle_gamma   90.00
#
_symmetry.space_group_name_H-M   'P 1'
#
loop_
_entity.id
_entity.type
_entity.pdbx_description
1 polymer ?
#
loop_
_entity_poly.entity_id
_entity_poly.type
_entity_poly.pdbx_seq_one_letter_code
_entity_poly.pdbx_strand_id
1 'polypeptide(L)'
;MARRFVEAMARSGVPQSEIAAVIAVTTPTLRKHYRGELQRGAAIVETRLASHLLHIASGKDGTALKAIIFALQCRFGWTKFAPPPPH
;
A
#
# COMPACT_ATOMS: atom_id res chain seq x y z
N MET A 1 22.09 4.26 1.83
CA MET A 1 21.22 4.44 3.03
C MET A 1 19.79 4.86 2.67
N ALA A 2 19.57 5.91 1.86
CA ALA A 2 18.24 6.47 1.59
C ALA A 2 17.18 5.47 1.07
N ARG A 3 17.55 4.51 0.21
CA ARG A 3 16.60 3.55 -0.39
C ARG A 3 15.88 2.67 0.63
N ARG A 4 16.61 2.10 1.60
CA ARG A 4 16.02 1.28 2.67
C ARG A 4 15.09 2.10 3.55
N PHE A 5 15.40 3.38 3.76
CA PHE A 5 14.59 4.28 4.56
C PHE A 5 13.29 4.68 3.84
N VAL A 6 13.36 5.01 2.54
CA VAL A 6 12.18 5.23 1.69
C VAL A 6 11.27 4.01 1.68
N GLU A 7 11.85 2.82 1.53
CA GLU A 7 11.10 1.57 1.57
C GLU A 7 10.44 1.34 2.93
N ALA A 8 11.13 1.59 4.05
CA ALA A 8 10.55 1.46 5.39
C ALA A 8 9.36 2.40 5.62
N MET A 9 9.46 3.66 5.19
CA MET A 9 8.34 4.61 5.28
C MET A 9 7.18 4.21 4.38
N ALA A 10 7.46 3.78 3.15
CA ALA A 10 6.43 3.29 2.22
C ALA A 10 5.69 2.05 2.77
N ARG A 11 6.42 1.10 3.37
CA ARG A 11 5.85 -0.08 4.07
C ARG A 11 4.97 0.28 5.27
N SER A 12 5.17 1.47 5.84
CA SER A 12 4.39 1.97 6.98
C SER A 12 3.15 2.76 6.53
N GLY A 13 2.94 2.92 5.21
CA GLY A 13 1.79 3.62 4.65
C GLY A 13 1.96 5.14 4.55
N VAL A 14 3.16 5.67 4.77
CA VAL A 14 3.44 7.12 4.72
C VAL A 14 3.21 7.65 3.30
N PRO A 15 2.55 8.82 3.12
CA PRO A 15 2.36 9.44 1.81
C PRO A 15 3.68 9.76 1.10
N GLN A 16 3.72 9.59 -0.23
CA GLN A 16 4.93 9.87 -1.02
C GLN A 16 5.40 11.33 -0.94
N SER A 17 4.48 12.28 -0.70
CA SER A 17 4.82 13.70 -0.50
C SER A 17 5.63 13.92 0.78
N GLU A 18 5.23 13.27 1.87
CA GLU A 18 5.95 13.33 3.16
C GLU A 18 7.30 12.62 3.07
N ILE A 19 7.34 11.44 2.43
CA ILE A 19 8.60 10.73 2.16
C ILE A 19 9.57 11.64 1.39
N ALA A 20 9.08 12.35 0.37
CA ALA A 20 9.89 13.26 -0.43
C ALA A 20 10.41 14.44 0.42
N ALA A 21 9.56 15.01 1.29
CA ALA A 21 9.95 16.07 2.21
C ALA A 21 11.04 15.61 3.20
N VAL A 22 10.90 14.42 3.78
CA VAL A 22 11.86 13.87 4.76
C VAL A 22 13.25 13.62 4.15
N ILE A 23 13.31 13.20 2.88
CA ILE A 23 14.59 12.97 2.20
C ILE A 23 15.06 14.20 1.38
N ALA A 24 14.39 15.34 1.54
CA ALA A 24 14.69 16.61 0.87
C ALA A 24 14.75 16.53 -0.67
N VAL A 25 13.79 15.84 -1.28
CA VAL A 25 13.63 15.80 -2.75
C VAL A 25 12.22 16.17 -3.18
N THR A 26 12.04 16.49 -4.45
CA THR A 26 10.70 16.66 -5.02
C THR A 26 10.01 15.31 -5.25
N THR A 27 8.69 15.25 -5.17
CA THR A 27 7.94 14.02 -5.41
C THR A 27 8.18 13.40 -6.80
N PRO A 28 8.34 14.17 -7.90
CA PRO A 28 8.76 13.61 -9.18
C PRO A 28 10.12 12.90 -9.12
N THR A 29 11.10 13.49 -8.44
CA THR A 29 12.42 12.90 -8.23
C THR A 29 12.32 11.61 -7.40
N LEU A 30 11.52 11.61 -6.34
CA LEU A 30 11.24 10.40 -5.55
C LEU A 30 10.69 9.27 -6.43
N ARG A 31 9.66 9.56 -7.23
CA ARG A 31 9.04 8.56 -8.11
C ARG A 31 9.98 8.05 -9.20
N LYS A 32 10.88 8.90 -9.71
CA LYS A 32 11.86 8.51 -10.74
C LYS A 32 12.95 7.60 -10.18
N HIS A 33 13.51 7.94 -9.02
CA HIS A 33 14.71 7.27 -8.50
C HIS A 33 14.43 6.15 -7.50
N TYR A 34 13.25 6.15 -6.86
CA TYR A 34 12.89 5.22 -5.80
C TYR A 34 11.61 4.41 -6.12
N ARG A 35 11.28 4.26 -7.41
CA ARG A 35 10.07 3.57 -7.85
C ARG A 35 9.96 2.16 -7.28
N GLY A 36 11.07 1.42 -7.28
CA GLY A 36 11.10 0.04 -6.80
C GLY A 36 10.85 -0.05 -5.29
N GLU A 37 11.44 0.83 -4.50
CA GLU A 37 11.26 0.94 -3.05
C GLU A 37 9.79 1.25 -2.71
N LEU A 38 9.18 2.18 -3.45
CA LEU A 38 7.77 2.55 -3.29
C LEU A 38 6.84 1.40 -3.65
N GLN A 39 7.11 0.68 -4.74
CA GLN A 39 6.32 -0.48 -5.15
C GLN A 39 6.41 -1.62 -4.14
N ARG A 40 7.62 -1.95 -3.67
CA ARG A 40 7.81 -2.97 -2.62
C ARG A 40 7.11 -2.57 -1.32
N GLY A 41 7.19 -1.30 -0.94
CA GLY A 41 6.49 -0.78 0.22
C GLY A 41 4.98 -0.89 0.11
N ALA A 42 4.42 -0.52 -1.04
CA ALA A 42 2.99 -0.66 -1.32
C ALA A 42 2.53 -2.12 -1.24
N ALA A 43 3.25 -3.06 -1.85
CA ALA A 43 2.91 -4.48 -1.82
C ALA A 43 2.89 -5.07 -0.39
N ILE A 44 3.79 -4.60 0.48
CA ILE A 44 3.82 -5.03 1.89
C ILE A 44 2.64 -4.45 2.67
N VAL A 45 2.26 -3.20 2.42
CA VAL A 45 1.04 -2.60 3.01
C VAL A 45 -0.19 -3.37 2.57
N GLU A 46 -0.30 -3.68 1.27
CA GLU A 46 -1.39 -4.48 0.71
C GLU A 46 -1.48 -5.86 1.39
N THR A 47 -0.34 -6.55 1.53
CA THR A 47 -0.27 -7.86 2.19
C THR A 47 -0.75 -7.78 3.63
N ARG A 48 -0.34 -6.75 4.38
CA ARG A 48 -0.79 -6.54 5.77
C ARG A 48 -2.29 -6.30 5.86
N LEU A 49 -2.84 -5.49 4.96
CA LEU A 49 -4.28 -5.25 4.86
C LEU A 49 -5.05 -6.54 4.54
N ALA A 50 -4.56 -7.33 3.58
CA ALA A 50 -5.15 -8.61 3.23
C ALA A 50 -5.11 -9.61 4.39
N SER A 51 -3.97 -9.72 5.10
CA SER A 51 -3.87 -10.56 6.30
C SER A 51 -4.82 -10.12 7.41
N HIS A 52 -4.98 -8.80 7.61
CA HIS A 52 -5.92 -8.28 8.59
C HIS A 52 -7.38 -8.58 8.20
N LEU A 53 -7.70 -8.50 6.91
CA LEU A 53 -9.00 -8.90 6.37
C LEU A 53 -9.29 -10.38 6.63
N LEU A 54 -8.33 -11.28 6.40
CA LEU A 54 -8.47 -12.70 6.70
C LEU A 54 -8.70 -12.95 8.19
N HIS A 55 -8.02 -12.21 9.06
CA HIS A 55 -8.22 -12.31 10.50
C HIS A 55 -9.63 -11.84 10.92
N ILE A 56 -10.11 -10.72 10.36
CA ILE A 56 -11.45 -10.18 10.65
C ILE A 56 -12.56 -11.07 10.07
N ALA A 57 -12.33 -11.70 8.92
CA ALA A 57 -13.25 -12.67 8.34
C ALA A 57 -13.51 -13.86 9.28
N SER A 58 -12.57 -14.15 10.19
CA SER A 58 -12.70 -15.14 11.26
C SER A 58 -13.37 -14.60 12.53
N GLY A 59 -13.72 -13.31 12.60
CA GLY A 59 -14.32 -12.62 13.75
C GLY A 59 -15.73 -12.08 13.50
N LYS A 60 -16.27 -11.31 14.45
CA LYS A 60 -17.67 -10.78 14.42
C LYS A 60 -17.80 -9.28 14.06
N ASP A 61 -16.71 -8.52 13.95
CA ASP A 61 -16.76 -7.06 13.80
C ASP A 61 -16.67 -6.60 12.33
N GLY A 62 -17.81 -6.14 11.77
CA GLY A 62 -17.92 -5.75 10.36
C GLY A 62 -17.36 -4.37 9.99
N THR A 63 -17.03 -3.51 10.96
CA THR A 63 -16.55 -2.14 10.69
C THR A 63 -15.12 -2.13 10.14
N ALA A 64 -14.23 -2.94 10.72
CA ALA A 64 -12.85 -3.05 10.27
C ALA A 64 -12.76 -3.67 8.85
N LEU A 65 -13.65 -4.62 8.54
CA LEU A 65 -13.77 -5.21 7.20
C LEU A 65 -14.06 -4.16 6.12
N LYS A 66 -15.03 -3.27 6.37
CA LYS A 66 -15.40 -2.20 5.40
C LYS A 66 -14.25 -1.23 5.13
N ALA A 67 -13.54 -0.81 6.18
CA ALA A 67 -12.41 0.11 6.04
C ALA A 67 -11.25 -0.50 5.23
N ILE A 68 -10.97 -1.79 5.43
CA ILE A 68 -9.91 -2.48 4.70
C ILE A 68 -10.30 -2.70 3.24
N ILE A 69 -11.54 -3.15 2.97
CA ILE A 69 -12.05 -3.27 1.60
C ILE A 69 -11.95 -1.94 0.87
N PHE A 70 -12.36 -0.84 1.51
CA PHE A 70 -12.22 0.51 0.94
C PHE A 70 -10.77 0.84 0.59
N ALA A 71 -9.81 0.59 1.50
CA ALA A 71 -8.40 0.84 1.25
C ALA A 71 -7.85 0.01 0.07
N LEU A 72 -8.23 -1.27 -0.03
CA LEU A 72 -7.86 -2.17 -1.13
C LEU A 72 -8.42 -1.68 -2.48
N GLN A 73 -9.67 -1.24 -2.50
CA GLN A 73 -10.30 -0.71 -3.71
C GLN A 73 -9.66 0.61 -4.17
N CYS A 74 -9.49 1.58 -3.26
CA CYS A 74 -9.01 2.91 -3.62
C CYS A 74 -7.52 2.96 -3.95
N ARG A 75 -6.69 2.11 -3.33
CA ARG A 75 -5.22 2.24 -3.43
C ARG A 75 -4.56 1.12 -4.22
N PHE A 76 -5.17 -0.06 -4.27
CA PHE A 76 -4.59 -1.25 -4.89
C PHE A 76 -5.40 -1.76 -6.09
N GLY A 77 -6.45 -1.04 -6.47
CA GLY A 77 -7.22 -1.33 -7.69
C GLY A 77 -8.08 -2.59 -7.58
N TRP A 78 -8.33 -3.08 -6.36
CA TRP A 78 -9.24 -4.21 -6.18
C TRP A 78 -10.63 -3.79 -6.63
N THR A 79 -11.28 -4.65 -7.41
CA THR A 79 -12.62 -4.41 -7.92
C THR A 79 -13.44 -5.68 -7.81
N LYS A 80 -14.73 -5.50 -7.54
CA LYS A 80 -15.70 -6.61 -7.57
C LYS A 80 -15.92 -7.15 -8.99
N PHE A 81 -15.52 -6.38 -9.99
CA PHE A 81 -15.73 -6.65 -11.41
C PHE A 81 -14.43 -7.02 -12.14
N ALA A 82 -13.44 -7.57 -11.42
CA ALA A 82 -12.22 -8.05 -12.07
C ALA A 82 -12.61 -9.12 -13.10
N PRO A 83 -12.13 -9.03 -14.35
CA PRO A 83 -12.40 -10.06 -15.34
C PRO A 83 -11.86 -11.41 -14.84
N PRO A 84 -12.55 -12.53 -15.13
CA PRO A 84 -12.04 -13.85 -14.78
C PRO A 84 -10.64 -14.06 -15.39
N PRO A 85 -9.73 -14.77 -14.69
CA PRO A 85 -8.39 -15.01 -15.22
C PRO A 85 -8.49 -15.74 -16.57
N PRO A 86 -7.64 -15.40 -17.55
CA PRO A 86 -7.64 -16.09 -18.84
C PRO A 86 -7.33 -17.57 -18.62
N HIS A 87 -8.11 -18.42 -19.30
CA HIS A 87 -7.97 -19.87 -19.31
C HIS A 87 -6.67 -20.32 -20.00
#